data_AF-A0A5E4J1M7-F1
#
_entry.id   AF-A0A5E4J1M7-F1
#
_cell.length_a   1.000
_cell.length_b   1.000
_cell.length_c   1.000
_cell.angle_alpha   90.00
_cell.angle_beta   90.00
_cell.angle_gamma   90.00
#
_symmetry.space_group_name_H-M   'P 1'
#
loop_
_entity.id
_entity.type
_entity.pdbx_description
1 polymer ?
#
loop_
_entity_poly.entity_id
_entity_poly.type
_entity_poly.pdbx_seq_one_letter_code
_entity_poly.pdbx_strand_id
1 'polypeptide(L)'
;MAEYGEWQRKGASLSNVTAKKEYKVNDDFIISGIEAGKLEYRHGSVWGNPYIKVLRRQLEDYIKEELGAEYLAKATGKTELKRILKEIAEIEQRLRVLQARKAELEKILSK
;
A
#
# COMPACT_ATOMS: atom_id res chain seq x y z
N MET A 1 3.27 20.29 8.47
CA MET A 1 4.13 20.66 7.34
C MET A 1 4.98 19.48 6.93
N ALA A 2 5.22 19.30 5.64
CA ALA A 2 6.08 18.29 5.06
C ALA A 2 7.54 18.58 5.40
N GLU A 3 8.28 17.55 5.74
CA GLU A 3 9.72 17.67 5.96
C GLU A 3 10.45 17.84 4.62
N TYR A 4 11.62 18.49 4.66
CA TYR A 4 12.43 18.70 3.47
C TYR A 4 12.78 17.36 2.81
N GLY A 5 12.38 17.19 1.55
CA GLY A 5 12.62 15.96 0.78
C GLY A 5 11.63 14.82 1.06
N GLU A 6 10.64 14.97 1.96
CA GLU A 6 9.67 13.92 2.31
C GLU A 6 8.93 13.40 1.07
N TRP A 7 8.58 14.30 0.15
CA TRP A 7 7.91 13.97 -1.12
C TRP A 7 8.71 13.04 -2.04
N GLN A 8 10.05 13.09 -1.99
CA GLN A 8 10.94 12.31 -2.85
C GLN A 8 11.28 10.95 -2.28
N ARG A 9 10.99 10.72 -0.99
CA ARG A 9 11.22 9.43 -0.35
C ARG A 9 10.29 8.36 -0.93
N LYS A 10 10.87 7.24 -1.34
CA LYS A 10 10.13 6.11 -1.89
C LYS A 10 9.07 5.64 -0.87
N GLY A 11 7.81 5.59 -1.31
CA GLY A 11 6.67 5.15 -0.49
C GLY A 11 6.10 6.19 0.48
N ALA A 12 6.69 7.39 0.57
CA ALA A 12 6.23 8.45 1.47
C ALA A 12 4.97 9.17 0.99
N SER A 13 4.62 9.05 -0.30
CA SER A 13 3.40 9.62 -0.87
C SER A 13 2.55 8.56 -1.56
N LEU A 14 1.24 8.77 -1.55
CA LEU A 14 0.26 7.90 -2.21
C LEU A 14 -0.83 8.73 -2.89
N SER A 15 -1.52 8.13 -3.85
CA SER A 15 -2.67 8.76 -4.50
C SER A 15 -3.95 8.57 -3.69
N ASN A 16 -4.96 9.39 -3.95
CA ASN A 16 -6.32 9.23 -3.40
C ASN A 16 -6.90 7.83 -3.69
N VAL A 17 -6.62 7.27 -4.87
CA VAL A 17 -7.02 5.91 -5.24
C VAL A 17 -6.38 4.85 -4.33
N THR A 18 -5.07 4.98 -4.07
CA THR A 18 -4.36 4.09 -3.15
C THR A 18 -4.84 4.28 -1.72
N ALA A 19 -5.12 5.53 -1.30
CA ALA A 19 -5.60 5.85 0.03
C ALA A 19 -6.93 5.16 0.32
N LYS A 20 -7.86 5.22 -0.65
CA LYS A 20 -9.13 4.50 -0.60
C LYS A 20 -8.97 3.00 -0.53
N LYS A 21 -7.96 2.44 -1.22
CA LYS A 21 -7.72 1.00 -1.21
C LYS A 21 -7.15 0.52 0.12
N GLU A 22 -6.11 1.18 0.62
CA GLU A 22 -5.33 0.82 1.81
C GLU A 22 -6.03 1.20 3.12
N TYR A 23 -6.55 2.42 3.21
CA TYR A 23 -7.11 2.99 4.43
C TYR A 23 -8.64 3.04 4.46
N LYS A 24 -9.32 2.67 3.37
CA LYS A 24 -10.79 2.70 3.24
C LYS A 24 -11.42 4.08 3.48
N VAL A 25 -10.65 5.15 3.30
CA VAL A 25 -11.14 6.53 3.30
C VAL A 25 -11.68 6.91 1.91
N ASN A 26 -12.68 7.80 1.85
CA ASN A 26 -13.21 8.31 0.57
C ASN A 26 -12.49 9.59 0.13
N ASP A 27 -12.80 10.06 -1.08
CA ASP A 27 -12.20 11.28 -1.63
C ASP A 27 -12.63 12.52 -0.80
N ASP A 28 -13.87 12.56 -0.31
CA ASP A 28 -14.39 13.65 0.53
C ASP A 28 -13.59 13.82 1.84
N PHE A 29 -13.19 12.72 2.47
CA PHE A 29 -12.34 12.74 3.67
C PHE A 29 -10.98 13.35 3.36
N ILE A 30 -10.38 13.00 2.22
CA ILE A 30 -9.10 13.55 1.79
C ILE A 30 -9.23 15.04 1.47
N ILE A 31 -10.30 15.44 0.75
CA ILE A 31 -10.57 16.84 0.43
C ILE A 31 -10.77 17.65 1.72
N SER A 32 -11.55 17.12 2.68
CA SER A 32 -11.75 17.77 3.99
C SER A 32 -10.44 17.95 4.74
N GLY A 33 -9.53 16.98 4.69
CA GLY A 33 -8.20 17.10 5.28
C GLY A 33 -7.31 18.14 4.60
N ILE A 34 -7.46 18.31 3.28
CA ILE A 34 -6.78 19.37 2.51
C ILE A 34 -7.34 20.75 2.89
N GLU A 35 -8.67 20.90 2.92
CA GLU A 35 -9.36 22.13 3.27
C GLU A 35 -9.07 22.56 4.71
N ALA A 36 -8.95 21.59 5.63
CA ALA A 36 -8.55 21.83 7.02
C ALA A 36 -7.05 22.13 7.19
N GLY A 37 -6.25 22.10 6.11
CA GLY A 37 -4.80 22.32 6.15
C GLY A 37 -4.01 21.19 6.84
N LYS A 38 -4.64 20.03 7.06
CA LYS A 38 -4.02 18.85 7.69
C LYS A 38 -3.22 18.03 6.67
N LEU A 39 -3.62 18.05 5.41
CA LEU A 39 -2.98 17.33 4.33
C LEU A 39 -2.37 18.29 3.31
N GLU A 40 -1.08 18.13 3.05
CA GLU A 40 -0.48 18.71 1.86
C GLU A 40 -0.71 17.80 0.66
N TYR A 41 -0.92 18.41 -0.50
CA TYR A 41 -1.28 17.69 -1.71
C TYR A 41 -0.52 18.19 -2.95
N ARG A 42 -0.40 17.30 -3.92
CA ARG A 42 0.09 17.60 -5.27
C ARG A 42 -0.83 16.97 -6.30
N HIS A 43 -1.04 17.65 -7.40
CA HIS A 43 -1.72 17.05 -8.55
C HIS A 43 -0.76 16.15 -9.32
N GLY A 44 -1.28 15.02 -9.78
CA GLY A 44 -0.61 14.16 -10.75
C GLY A 44 -1.58 13.71 -11.82
N SER A 45 -1.05 13.15 -12.90
CA SER A 45 -1.85 12.50 -13.94
C SER A 45 -1.15 11.22 -14.41
N VAL A 46 -1.91 10.15 -14.60
CA VAL A 46 -1.45 8.93 -15.28
C VAL A 46 -2.30 8.78 -16.54
N TRP A 47 -1.67 8.86 -17.72
CA TRP A 47 -2.34 8.71 -19.01
C TRP A 47 -3.57 9.62 -19.18
N GLY A 48 -3.49 10.86 -18.69
CA GLY A 48 -4.60 11.82 -18.75
C GLY A 48 -5.58 11.74 -17.59
N ASN A 49 -5.55 10.69 -16.76
CA ASN A 49 -6.41 10.59 -15.58
C ASN A 49 -5.79 11.35 -14.39
N PRO A 50 -6.42 12.44 -13.93
CA PRO A 50 -5.92 13.21 -12.80
C PRO A 50 -6.08 12.43 -11.49
N TYR A 51 -5.15 12.65 -10.57
CA TYR A 51 -5.22 12.14 -9.22
C TYR A 51 -4.59 13.12 -8.24
N ILE A 52 -5.00 13.02 -6.98
CA ILE A 52 -4.42 13.80 -5.89
C ILE A 52 -3.39 12.92 -5.19
N LYS A 53 -2.19 13.46 -4.98
CA LYS A 53 -1.11 12.81 -4.23
C LYS A 53 -0.98 13.48 -2.88
N VAL A 54 -1.00 12.70 -1.81
CA VAL A 54 -0.84 13.15 -0.42
C VAL A 54 0.33 12.42 0.25
N LEU A 55 0.84 13.00 1.34
CA LEU A 55 1.85 12.36 2.18
C LEU A 55 1.20 11.30 3.07
N ARG A 56 1.80 10.10 3.10
CA ARG A 56 1.30 8.96 3.87
C ARG A 56 1.21 9.28 5.35
N ARG A 57 2.28 9.84 5.91
CA ARG A 57 2.36 10.20 7.33
C ARG A 57 1.24 11.17 7.72
N GLN A 58 1.06 12.26 6.95
CA GLN A 58 0.02 13.24 7.21
C GLN A 58 -1.39 12.63 7.12
N LEU A 59 -1.61 11.73 6.15
CA LEU A 59 -2.88 11.02 6.03
C LEU A 59 -3.13 10.08 7.22
N GLU A 60 -2.13 9.34 7.66
CA GLU A 60 -2.22 8.45 8.83
C GLU A 60 -2.47 9.23 10.12
N ASP A 61 -1.78 10.36 10.32
CA ASP A 61 -1.99 11.27 11.45
C ASP A 61 -3.42 11.81 11.44
N TYR A 62 -3.92 12.27 10.28
CA TYR A 62 -5.29 12.77 10.13
C TYR A 62 -6.35 11.68 10.35
N ILE A 63 -6.14 10.46 9.84
CA ILE A 63 -7.01 9.32 10.12
C ILE A 63 -7.04 8.99 11.61
N LYS A 64 -5.89 9.05 12.28
CA LYS A 64 -5.78 8.77 13.71
C LYS A 64 -6.53 9.82 14.53
N GLU A 65 -6.49 11.09 14.11
CA GLU A 65 -7.24 12.19 14.72
C GLU A 65 -8.76 12.01 14.54
N GLU A 66 -9.24 11.75 13.33
CA GLU A 66 -10.67 11.74 13.01
C GLU A 66 -11.38 10.40 13.26
N LEU A 67 -10.71 9.28 12.97
CA LEU A 67 -11.28 7.93 13.02
C LEU A 67 -10.68 7.04 14.12
N GLY A 68 -9.63 7.53 14.78
CA GLY A 68 -8.96 6.85 15.88
C GLY A 68 -7.84 5.87 15.45
N ALA A 69 -6.95 5.60 16.40
CA ALA A 69 -5.79 4.74 16.18
C ALA A 69 -6.16 3.28 15.87
N GLU A 70 -7.26 2.78 16.44
CA GLU A 70 -7.72 1.40 16.20
C GLU A 70 -8.17 1.20 14.75
N TYR A 71 -8.86 2.19 14.17
CA TYR A 71 -9.24 2.16 12.76
C TYR A 71 -8.01 2.08 11.86
N LEU A 72 -7.01 2.94 12.12
CA LEU A 72 -5.75 2.95 11.38
C LEU A 72 -5.01 1.61 11.46
N ALA A 73 -4.89 1.04 12.67
CA ALA A 73 -4.24 -0.25 12.89
C ALA A 73 -4.96 -1.39 12.15
N LYS A 74 -6.29 -1.39 12.14
CA LYS A 74 -7.10 -2.38 11.41
C LYS A 74 -6.93 -2.26 9.90
N ALA A 75 -6.87 -1.04 9.37
CA ALA A 75 -6.72 -0.79 7.94
C ALA A 75 -5.32 -1.19 7.43
N THR A 76 -4.27 -0.77 8.14
CA THR A 76 -2.87 -1.13 7.85
C THR A 76 -2.66 -2.63 7.97
N GLY A 77 -3.12 -3.25 9.07
CA GLY A 77 -3.02 -4.69 9.28
C GLY A 77 -3.72 -5.53 8.21
N LYS A 78 -4.88 -5.12 7.72
CA LYS A 78 -5.55 -5.79 6.58
C LYS A 78 -4.75 -5.72 5.29
N THR A 79 -4.10 -4.59 5.04
CA THR A 79 -3.28 -4.40 3.83
C THR A 79 -2.02 -5.24 3.92
N GLU A 80 -1.36 -5.25 5.07
CA GLU A 80 -0.21 -6.11 5.33
C GLU A 80 -0.55 -7.59 5.23
N LEU A 81 -1.66 -8.04 5.82
CA LEU A 81 -2.11 -9.42 5.73
C LEU A 81 -2.31 -9.85 4.28
N LYS A 82 -2.92 -9.00 3.44
CA LYS A 82 -3.08 -9.29 2.00
C LYS A 82 -1.74 -9.41 1.28
N ARG A 83 -0.76 -8.59 1.64
CA ARG A 83 0.60 -8.66 1.08
C ARG A 83 1.26 -9.98 1.45
N ILE A 84 1.23 -10.35 2.74
CA ILE A 84 1.81 -11.59 3.25
C ILE A 84 1.15 -12.81 2.59
N LEU A 85 -0.18 -12.85 2.49
CA LEU A 85 -0.89 -13.96 1.84
C LEU A 85 -0.49 -14.11 0.36
N LYS A 86 -0.29 -12.99 -0.35
CA LYS A 86 0.17 -13.01 -1.74
C LYS A 86 1.61 -13.55 -1.83
N GLU A 87 2.51 -13.09 -0.96
CA GLU A 87 3.89 -13.56 -0.89
C GLU A 87 3.95 -15.07 -0.60
N ILE A 88 3.13 -15.57 0.35
CA ILE A 88 3.00 -16.99 0.65
C ILE A 88 2.59 -17.77 -0.61
N ALA A 89 1.52 -17.35 -1.29
CA ALA A 89 1.03 -18.03 -2.48
C ALA A 89 2.08 -18.07 -3.62
N GLU A 90 2.82 -16.99 -3.83
CA GLU A 90 3.90 -16.94 -4.81
C GLU A 90 5.06 -17.90 -4.47
N ILE A 91 5.44 -17.95 -3.19
CA ILE A 91 6.50 -18.85 -2.70
C ILE A 91 6.06 -20.31 -2.80
N GLU A 92 4.83 -20.64 -2.40
CA GLU A 92 4.29 -21.99 -2.54
C GLU A 92 4.29 -22.46 -4.00
N GLN A 93 3.93 -21.58 -4.93
CA GLN A 93 3.94 -21.92 -6.34
C GLN A 93 5.37 -22.21 -6.83
N ARG A 94 6.34 -21.38 -6.43
CA ARG A 94 7.77 -21.62 -6.74
C ARG A 94 8.26 -22.93 -6.13
N LEU A 95 7.87 -23.22 -4.88
CA LEU A 95 8.23 -24.45 -4.20
C LEU A 95 7.71 -25.68 -4.96
N ARG A 96 6.45 -25.67 -5.41
CA ARG A 96 5.87 -26.76 -6.20
C ARG A 96 6.65 -27.02 -7.50
N VAL A 97 7.01 -25.95 -8.21
CA VAL A 97 7.82 -26.05 -9.44
C VAL A 97 9.18 -26.69 -9.16
N LEU A 98 9.86 -26.26 -8.09
CA LEU A 98 11.16 -26.81 -7.70
C LEU A 98 11.06 -28.27 -7.25
N GLN A 99 10.02 -28.64 -6.49
CA GLN A 99 9.76 -30.02 -6.07
C GLN A 99 9.51 -30.95 -7.26
N ALA A 100 8.73 -30.51 -8.26
CA ALA A 100 8.52 -31.26 -9.49
C ALA A 100 9.83 -31.50 -10.23
N ARG A 101 10.65 -30.45 -10.38
CA ARG A 101 11.95 -30.56 -11.04
C ARG A 101 12.93 -31.46 -10.28
N LYS A 102 12.93 -31.38 -8.95
CA LYS A 102 13.72 -32.28 -8.10
C LYS A 102 13.35 -33.74 -8.34
N ALA A 103 12.05 -34.06 -8.33
CA ALA A 103 11.58 -35.44 -8.53
C ALA A 103 11.92 -35.99 -9.92
N GLU A 104 11.91 -35.16 -10.97
CA GLU A 104 12.39 -35.55 -12.30
C GLU A 104 13.86 -35.92 -12.29
N LEU A 105 14.71 -35.08 -11.67
CA LEU A 105 16.14 -35.32 -11.59
C LEU A 105 16.47 -36.56 -10.74
N GLU A 106 15.78 -36.76 -9.62
CA GLU A 106 15.94 -37.97 -8.80
C GLU A 106 15.62 -39.24 -9.59
N LYS A 107 14.56 -39.24 -10.41
CA LYS A 107 14.24 -40.37 -11.30
C LYS A 107 15.30 -40.62 -12.38
N ILE A 108 15.94 -39.56 -12.88
CA ILE A 108 17.03 -39.67 -13.85
C ILE A 108 18.27 -40.28 -13.18
N LEU A 109 18.59 -39.83 -11.96
CA LEU A 109 19.78 -40.26 -11.21
C LEU A 109 19.62 -41.63 -10.53
N SER A 110 18.40 -42.11 -10.33
CA SER A 110 18.12 -43.44 -9.78
C SER A 110 18.00 -44.54 -10.85
N LYS A 111 18.26 -44.23 -12.11
CA LYS A 111 18.41 -45.18 -13.23
C LYS A 111 19.88 -45.32 -13.59
#